data_AF-A0A8J4XAF2-F1
#
_entry.id   AF-A0A8J4XAF2-F1
#
_cell.length_a   1.000
_cell.length_b   1.000
_cell.length_c   1.000
_cell.angle_alpha   90.00
_cell.angle_beta   90.00
_cell.angle_gamma   90.00
#
_symmetry.space_group_name_H-M   'P 1'
#
loop_
_entity.id
_entity.type
_entity.pdbx_description
1 polymer ?
#
loop_
_entity_poly.entity_id
_entity_poly.type
_entity_poly.pdbx_seq_one_letter_code
_entity_poly.pdbx_strand_id
1 'polypeptide(L)'
;MKDPADQFKWADQVLSEAGKNKEKVYIVGHVPPGFFEKKRNKPWFRPEFNKQYLELIQKHHDVIISQFFGHHHTDSFRMFYSTSGSPISAMFLSPGVTPWKTTLPGVEDGANNPAIRVIEYDNKTLLVQDMVTYYLNLTYANQAHARWEKEYRLTETFRVPDASPVSMHHVLEQIAHDNCYLQKYYGFNSVNYDLSVCNADCRIDHVCAMRAVDFEAYEHCVEKEGASPTIPALLTVGFALVISLWGSYQIF
;
A
#
# COMPACT_ATOMS: atom_id res chain seq x y z
N MET A 1 10.98 15.53 -24.03
CA MET A 1 10.35 16.67 -23.33
C MET A 1 10.48 16.40 -21.84
N LYS A 2 11.00 17.34 -21.04
CA LYS A 2 11.33 17.11 -19.61
C LYS A 2 10.20 17.47 -18.64
N ASP A 3 9.34 18.42 -19.00
CA ASP A 3 8.17 18.84 -18.23
C ASP A 3 7.02 19.13 -19.21
N PRO A 4 6.17 18.14 -19.54
CA PRO A 4 5.09 18.33 -20.49
C PRO A 4 4.04 19.30 -19.94
N ALA A 5 3.71 20.32 -20.76
CA ALA A 5 2.80 21.41 -20.39
C ALA A 5 3.23 22.23 -19.15
N ASP A 6 4.52 22.18 -18.80
CA ASP A 6 5.08 22.84 -17.61
C ASP A 6 4.36 22.45 -16.31
N GLN A 7 3.76 21.26 -16.24
CA GLN A 7 2.92 20.85 -15.12
C GLN A 7 3.72 20.68 -13.82
N PHE A 8 4.96 20.18 -13.88
CA PHE A 8 5.80 20.07 -12.68
C PHE A 8 6.26 21.44 -12.19
N LYS A 9 6.68 22.32 -13.11
CA LYS A 9 7.03 23.70 -12.78
C LYS A 9 5.85 24.46 -12.17
N TRP A 10 4.66 24.33 -12.75
CA TRP A 10 3.44 24.93 -12.22
C TRP A 10 3.10 24.38 -10.83
N ALA A 11 3.16 23.06 -10.63
CA ALA A 11 2.86 22.46 -9.34
C ALA A 11 3.86 22.92 -8.25
N ASP A 12 5.15 23.04 -8.59
CA ASP A 12 6.17 23.59 -7.69
C ASP A 12 5.85 25.02 -7.25
N GLN A 13 5.40 25.87 -8.19
CA GLN A 13 5.01 27.25 -7.91
C GLN A 13 3.79 27.30 -6.99
N VAL A 14 2.73 26.56 -7.30
CA VAL A 14 1.49 26.54 -6.50
C VAL A 14 1.75 26.04 -5.08
N LEU A 15 2.53 24.96 -4.91
CA LEU A 15 2.85 24.42 -3.59
C LEU A 15 3.75 25.38 -2.78
N SER A 16 4.69 26.07 -3.46
CA SER A 16 5.50 27.11 -2.83
C SER A 16 4.65 28.29 -2.35
N GLU A 17 3.65 28.69 -3.12
CA GLU A 17 2.70 29.76 -2.76
C GLU A 17 1.81 29.34 -1.59
N ALA A 18 1.28 28.11 -1.61
CA ALA A 18 0.53 27.54 -0.50
C ALA A 18 1.34 27.58 0.81
N GLY A 19 2.63 27.23 0.75
CA GLY A 19 3.54 27.34 1.90
C GLY A 19 3.69 28.77 2.44
N LYS A 20 3.84 29.76 1.55
CA LYS A 20 3.90 31.19 1.95
C LYS A 20 2.58 31.66 2.57
N ASN A 21 1.46 31.18 2.04
CA ASN A 21 0.12 31.55 2.49
C ASN A 21 -0.38 30.73 3.69
N LYS A 22 0.42 29.77 4.17
CA LYS A 22 0.06 28.82 5.25
C LYS A 22 -1.17 27.98 4.91
N GLU A 23 -1.37 27.68 3.65
CA GLU A 23 -2.43 26.81 3.15
C GLU A 23 -2.01 25.34 3.26
N LYS A 24 -3.03 24.47 3.24
CA LYS A 24 -2.90 23.02 3.23
C LYS A 24 -3.47 22.47 1.93
N VAL A 25 -2.84 21.46 1.37
CA VAL A 25 -3.11 20.99 0.01
C VAL A 25 -3.44 19.50 0.00
N TYR A 26 -4.49 19.16 -0.74
CA TYR A 26 -4.68 17.80 -1.26
C TYR A 26 -4.25 17.76 -2.72
N ILE A 27 -3.49 16.73 -3.10
CA ILE A 27 -3.19 16.46 -4.50
C ILE A 27 -4.17 15.43 -5.02
N VAL A 28 -4.79 15.70 -6.18
CA VAL A 28 -5.69 14.76 -6.84
C VAL A 28 -5.20 14.52 -8.26
N GLY A 29 -5.16 13.27 -8.68
CA GLY A 29 -4.77 12.88 -10.03
C GLY A 29 -5.40 11.56 -10.47
N HIS A 30 -5.26 11.21 -11.76
CA HIS A 30 -5.79 9.94 -12.27
C HIS A 30 -4.76 8.81 -12.12
N VAL A 31 -3.68 8.87 -12.90
CA VAL A 31 -2.61 7.85 -12.94
C VAL A 31 -1.61 8.10 -11.81
N PRO A 32 -1.40 7.16 -10.89
CA PRO A 32 -0.43 7.34 -9.80
C PRO A 32 1.02 7.07 -10.25
N PRO A 33 2.01 7.67 -9.56
CA PRO A 33 3.40 7.23 -9.64
C PRO A 33 3.59 5.85 -9.00
N GLY A 34 4.78 5.27 -9.20
CA GLY A 34 5.16 3.96 -8.66
C GLY A 34 4.60 2.81 -9.48
N PHE A 35 4.33 1.70 -8.79
CA PHE A 35 4.03 0.40 -9.41
C PHE A 35 2.61 -0.08 -9.11
N PHE A 36 2.05 -0.84 -10.04
CA PHE A 36 0.77 -1.52 -9.88
C PHE A 36 0.93 -2.79 -9.04
N GLU A 37 0.19 -2.88 -7.93
CA GLU A 37 0.37 -3.95 -6.95
C GLU A 37 -0.11 -5.33 -7.41
N LYS A 38 -0.97 -5.40 -8.44
CA LYS A 38 -1.42 -6.67 -9.03
C LYS A 38 -0.46 -7.23 -10.07
N LYS A 39 0.64 -6.53 -10.39
CA LYS A 39 1.62 -6.98 -11.38
C LYS A 39 3.02 -6.46 -11.07
N ARG A 40 3.92 -7.37 -10.69
CA ARG A 40 5.35 -7.08 -10.52
C ARG A 40 5.94 -6.31 -11.71
N ASN A 41 6.76 -5.30 -11.41
CA ASN A 41 7.49 -4.47 -12.38
C ASN A 41 6.58 -3.72 -13.39
N LYS A 42 5.34 -3.35 -13.01
CA LYS A 42 4.45 -2.54 -13.85
C LYS A 42 4.30 -1.11 -13.33
N PRO A 43 5.11 -0.15 -13.77
CA PRO A 43 4.86 1.27 -13.55
C PRO A 43 3.96 1.88 -14.64
N TRP A 44 3.42 3.06 -14.39
CA TRP A 44 2.69 3.86 -15.39
C TRP A 44 3.47 5.10 -15.83
N PHE A 45 4.11 5.75 -14.86
CA PHE A 45 4.97 6.89 -15.14
C PHE A 45 6.24 6.42 -15.82
N ARG A 46 6.78 7.26 -16.70
CA ARG A 46 8.15 7.08 -17.14
C ARG A 46 9.10 7.38 -15.98
N PRO A 47 10.26 6.72 -15.88
CA PRO A 47 11.18 6.88 -14.75
C PRO A 47 11.49 8.34 -14.41
N GLU A 48 11.70 9.19 -15.43
CA GLU A 48 12.00 10.60 -15.26
C GLU A 48 10.86 11.40 -14.60
N PHE A 49 9.59 11.09 -14.93
CA PHE A 49 8.43 11.76 -14.35
C PHE A 49 8.11 11.22 -12.95
N ASN A 50 8.37 9.93 -12.72
CA ASN A 50 8.23 9.34 -11.39
C ASN A 50 9.19 10.00 -10.40
N LYS A 51 10.46 10.17 -10.82
CA LYS A 51 11.48 10.85 -10.03
C LYS A 51 11.11 12.31 -9.76
N GLN A 52 10.71 13.07 -10.78
CA GLN A 52 10.29 14.47 -10.59
C GLN A 52 9.09 14.60 -9.64
N TYR A 53 8.12 13.67 -9.71
CA TYR A 53 7.00 13.65 -8.77
C TYR A 53 7.48 13.41 -7.33
N LEU A 54 8.39 12.46 -7.12
CA LEU A 54 8.97 12.19 -5.80
C LEU A 54 9.72 13.40 -5.24
N GLU A 55 10.53 14.07 -6.06
CA GLU A 55 11.24 15.30 -5.68
C GLU A 55 10.26 16.42 -5.28
N LEU A 56 9.13 16.56 -6.00
CA LEU A 56 8.07 17.50 -5.67
C LEU A 56 7.43 17.21 -4.30
N ILE A 57 7.09 15.93 -4.03
CA ILE A 57 6.53 15.52 -2.74
C ILE A 57 7.54 15.74 -1.61
N GLN A 58 8.81 15.36 -1.80
CA GLN A 58 9.86 15.58 -0.82
C GLN A 58 10.08 17.06 -0.51
N LYS A 59 9.99 17.94 -1.51
CA LYS A 59 10.16 19.38 -1.30
C LYS A 59 9.00 20.02 -0.56
N HIS A 60 7.77 19.55 -0.79
CA HIS A 60 6.54 20.24 -0.37
C HIS A 60 5.69 19.46 0.64
N HIS A 61 6.21 18.39 1.25
CA HIS A 61 5.41 17.53 2.15
C HIS A 61 4.80 18.28 3.34
N ASP A 62 5.38 19.41 3.79
CA ASP A 62 4.86 20.19 4.91
C ASP A 62 3.50 20.87 4.62
N VAL A 63 3.18 21.07 3.34
CA VAL A 63 1.89 21.65 2.89
C VAL A 63 0.95 20.59 2.31
N ILE A 64 1.48 19.48 1.81
CA ILE A 64 0.70 18.38 1.23
C ILE A 64 0.19 17.47 2.34
N ILE A 65 -1.11 17.54 2.62
CA ILE A 65 -1.71 16.74 3.71
C ILE A 65 -2.07 15.33 3.26
N SER A 66 -2.52 15.17 2.02
CA SER A 66 -2.86 13.86 1.45
C SER A 66 -2.90 13.90 -0.07
N GLN A 67 -2.87 12.72 -0.69
CA GLN A 67 -2.91 12.56 -2.14
C GLN A 67 -3.97 11.51 -2.50
N PHE A 68 -4.81 11.78 -3.50
CA PHE A 68 -5.92 10.92 -3.90
C PHE A 68 -5.86 10.62 -5.40
N PHE A 69 -5.72 9.33 -5.72
CA PHE A 69 -5.57 8.86 -7.09
C PHE A 69 -6.51 7.69 -7.38
N GLY A 70 -6.59 7.29 -8.65
CA GLY A 70 -7.39 6.16 -9.09
C GLY A 70 -6.59 5.29 -10.06
N HIS A 71 -7.12 5.13 -11.27
CA HIS A 71 -6.54 4.37 -12.40
C HIS A 71 -6.45 2.85 -12.20
N HIS A 72 -6.04 2.37 -11.03
CA HIS A 72 -5.84 0.93 -10.78
C HIS A 72 -7.15 0.15 -10.68
N HIS A 73 -8.25 0.83 -10.33
CA HIS A 73 -9.57 0.26 -10.01
C HIS A 73 -9.61 -0.63 -8.76
N THR A 74 -8.44 -0.96 -8.19
CA THR A 74 -8.24 -1.66 -6.93
C THR A 74 -8.02 -0.68 -5.78
N ASP A 75 -8.28 -1.13 -4.56
CA ASP A 75 -8.05 -0.37 -3.34
C ASP A 75 -6.63 -0.56 -2.81
N SER A 76 -5.86 0.51 -2.74
CA SER A 76 -4.49 0.47 -2.23
C SER A 76 -4.02 1.84 -1.72
N PHE A 77 -2.80 1.91 -1.20
CA PHE A 77 -2.16 3.16 -0.82
C PHE A 77 -0.66 3.13 -1.15
N ARG A 78 -0.01 4.29 -1.14
CA ARG A 78 1.43 4.43 -1.38
C ARG A 78 2.05 5.30 -0.29
N MET A 79 3.17 4.85 0.23
CA MET A 79 3.96 5.58 1.23
C MET A 79 5.07 6.39 0.55
N PHE A 80 5.31 7.57 1.09
CA PHE A 80 6.42 8.44 0.71
C PHE A 80 7.27 8.71 1.96
N TYR A 81 8.58 8.60 1.81
CA TYR A 81 9.53 8.78 2.91
C TYR A 81 10.52 9.90 2.59
N SER A 82 10.91 10.60 3.65
CA SER A 82 12.06 11.52 3.63
C SER A 82 13.37 10.78 3.38
N THR A 83 14.44 11.52 3.09
CA THR A 83 15.80 10.97 2.97
C THR A 83 16.32 10.32 4.25
N SER A 84 15.78 10.69 5.42
CA SER A 84 16.10 10.06 6.72
C SER A 84 15.21 8.85 7.05
N GLY A 85 14.29 8.47 6.14
CA GLY A 85 13.41 7.30 6.31
C GLY A 85 12.12 7.57 7.09
N SER A 86 11.85 8.81 7.52
CA SER A 86 10.57 9.15 8.17
C SER A 86 9.42 9.20 7.16
N PRO A 87 8.20 8.71 7.48
CA PRO A 87 7.04 8.81 6.59
C PRO A 87 6.57 10.27 6.50
N ILE A 88 6.50 10.81 5.28
CA ILE A 88 6.18 12.23 5.02
C ILE A 88 4.86 12.43 4.29
N SER A 89 4.37 11.43 3.56
CA SER A 89 3.09 11.51 2.86
C SER A 89 2.49 10.13 2.63
N ALA A 90 1.17 10.08 2.51
CA ALA A 90 0.42 8.90 2.09
C ALA A 90 -0.49 9.29 0.92
N MET A 91 -0.49 8.43 -0.11
CA MET A 91 -1.40 8.52 -1.25
C MET A 91 -2.41 7.38 -1.19
N PHE A 92 -3.69 7.70 -1.36
CA PHE A 92 -4.77 6.72 -1.38
C PHE A 92 -5.22 6.48 -2.82
N LEU A 93 -5.21 5.21 -3.23
CA LEU A 93 -5.72 4.76 -4.52
C LEU A 93 -7.14 4.26 -4.30
N SER A 94 -8.11 5.00 -4.82
CA SER A 94 -9.52 4.64 -4.67
C SER A 94 -9.92 3.58 -5.71
N PRO A 95 -10.69 2.56 -5.31
CA PRO A 95 -11.20 1.56 -6.23
C PRO A 95 -12.19 2.16 -7.24
N GLY A 96 -12.42 1.45 -8.34
CA GLY A 96 -13.29 1.90 -9.42
C GLY A 96 -14.75 1.53 -9.20
N VAL A 97 -15.66 2.32 -9.79
CA VAL A 97 -17.07 1.92 -9.93
C VAL A 97 -17.22 0.81 -10.98
N THR A 98 -16.40 0.82 -12.03
CA THR A 98 -16.44 -0.23 -13.04
C THR A 98 -15.91 -1.55 -12.48
N PRO A 99 -16.62 -2.67 -12.67
CA PRO A 99 -16.15 -4.01 -12.31
C PRO A 99 -15.33 -4.66 -13.43
N TRP A 100 -14.91 -3.88 -14.42
CA TRP A 100 -14.23 -4.39 -15.61
C TRP A 100 -13.01 -5.21 -15.22
N LYS A 101 -13.01 -6.48 -15.67
CA LYS A 101 -11.88 -7.40 -15.50
C LYS A 101 -10.74 -6.96 -16.41
N THR A 102 -9.58 -6.69 -15.81
CA THR A 102 -8.46 -6.18 -16.58
C THR A 102 -7.95 -7.14 -17.64
N THR A 103 -7.65 -6.59 -18.82
CA THR A 103 -6.99 -7.32 -19.91
C THR A 103 -5.47 -7.16 -19.87
N LEU A 104 -4.91 -6.59 -18.80
CA LEU A 104 -3.47 -6.45 -18.65
C LEU A 104 -2.82 -7.85 -18.61
N PRO A 105 -1.93 -8.21 -19.56
CA PRO A 105 -1.34 -9.55 -19.60
C PRO A 105 -0.62 -9.88 -18.29
N GLY A 106 -0.81 -11.09 -17.77
CA GLY A 106 -0.20 -11.55 -16.52
C GLY A 106 -0.94 -11.14 -15.24
N VAL A 107 -2.08 -10.46 -15.35
CA VAL A 107 -3.03 -10.33 -14.23
C VAL A 107 -4.15 -11.32 -14.44
N GLU A 108 -4.20 -12.34 -13.60
CA GLU A 108 -5.30 -13.31 -13.59
C GLU A 108 -6.45 -12.78 -12.75
N ASP A 109 -7.67 -12.96 -13.27
CA ASP A 109 -8.93 -12.61 -12.61
C ASP A 109 -9.00 -11.19 -11.99
N GLY A 110 -8.33 -10.20 -12.60
CA GLY A 110 -8.22 -8.84 -12.06
C GLY A 110 -9.48 -7.98 -12.26
N ALA A 111 -10.64 -8.46 -11.81
CA ALA A 111 -11.84 -7.65 -11.63
C ALA A 111 -11.94 -7.11 -10.19
N ASN A 112 -12.92 -6.26 -9.96
CA ASN A 112 -13.29 -5.74 -8.64
C ASN A 112 -14.81 -5.60 -8.56
N ASN A 113 -15.38 -5.57 -7.36
CA ASN A 113 -16.75 -5.04 -7.22
C ASN A 113 -16.76 -3.51 -7.42
N PRO A 114 -17.89 -2.92 -7.84
CA PRO A 114 -18.06 -1.48 -7.84
C PRO A 114 -17.91 -0.90 -6.44
N ALA A 115 -17.13 0.18 -6.32
CA ALA A 115 -16.86 0.84 -5.05
C ALA A 115 -16.93 2.37 -5.13
N ILE A 116 -17.25 2.99 -3.99
CA ILE A 116 -17.12 4.43 -3.74
C ILE A 116 -16.45 4.64 -2.39
N ARG A 117 -15.77 5.77 -2.20
CA ARG A 117 -15.09 6.11 -0.95
C ARG A 117 -15.51 7.47 -0.44
N VAL A 118 -15.78 7.54 0.86
CA VAL A 118 -16.06 8.77 1.61
C VAL A 118 -14.88 9.07 2.53
N ILE A 119 -14.41 10.31 2.52
CA ILE A 119 -13.27 10.77 3.31
C ILE A 119 -13.78 11.73 4.39
N GLU A 120 -13.39 11.47 5.63
CA GLU A 120 -13.65 12.32 6.78
C GLU A 120 -12.35 13.08 7.11
N TYR A 121 -12.42 14.39 7.26
CA TYR A 121 -11.24 15.22 7.50
C TYR A 121 -11.53 16.37 8.46
N ASP A 122 -10.49 16.82 9.17
CA ASP A 122 -10.56 17.99 10.01
C ASP A 122 -10.55 19.26 9.16
N ASN A 123 -11.59 20.08 9.27
CA ASN A 123 -11.78 21.24 8.41
C ASN A 123 -10.79 22.40 8.65
N LYS A 124 -9.97 22.35 9.71
CA LYS A 124 -8.97 23.37 10.01
C LYS A 124 -7.58 22.98 9.51
N THR A 125 -7.21 21.72 9.72
CA THR A 125 -5.87 21.18 9.42
C THR A 125 -5.83 20.43 8.10
N LEU A 126 -7.00 20.07 7.55
CA LEU A 126 -7.19 19.14 6.45
C LEU A 126 -6.63 17.74 6.71
N LEU A 127 -6.31 17.39 7.96
CA LEU A 127 -5.89 16.03 8.28
C LEU A 127 -7.02 15.06 7.95
N VAL A 128 -6.71 14.03 7.17
CA VAL A 128 -7.66 12.93 6.91
C VAL A 128 -7.81 12.13 8.19
N GLN A 129 -8.99 12.24 8.79
CA GLN A 129 -9.34 11.54 10.02
C GLN A 129 -9.72 10.09 9.73
N ASP A 130 -10.43 9.84 8.63
CA ASP A 130 -10.84 8.49 8.28
C ASP A 130 -11.25 8.36 6.81
N MET A 131 -11.40 7.11 6.37
CA MET A 131 -11.93 6.75 5.07
C MET A 131 -12.89 5.57 5.22
N VAL A 132 -14.08 5.70 4.63
CA VAL A 132 -15.07 4.63 4.56
C VAL A 132 -15.26 4.24 3.11
N THR A 133 -14.97 2.97 2.80
CA THR A 133 -15.25 2.40 1.48
C THR A 133 -16.60 1.72 1.52
N TYR A 134 -17.44 2.00 0.52
CA TYR A 134 -18.69 1.32 0.27
C TYR A 134 -18.58 0.57 -1.03
N TYR A 135 -19.23 -0.58 -1.10
CA TYR A 135 -19.22 -1.42 -2.29
C TYR A 135 -20.60 -1.96 -2.62
N LEU A 136 -20.74 -2.38 -3.86
CA LEU A 136 -21.90 -3.11 -4.37
C LEU A 136 -21.46 -4.53 -4.68
N ASN A 137 -21.96 -5.54 -3.94
CA ASN A 137 -21.78 -6.93 -4.36
C ASN A 137 -22.52 -7.16 -5.69
N LEU A 138 -21.77 -7.13 -6.79
CA LEU A 138 -22.36 -7.11 -8.13
C LEU A 138 -23.10 -8.42 -8.45
N THR A 139 -22.58 -9.54 -7.96
CA THR A 139 -23.23 -10.85 -8.11
C THR A 139 -24.60 -10.86 -7.44
N TYR A 140 -24.69 -10.39 -6.19
CA TYR A 140 -25.96 -10.26 -5.48
C TYR A 140 -26.89 -9.26 -6.16
N ALA A 141 -26.38 -8.09 -6.55
CA ALA A 141 -27.17 -7.03 -7.16
C ALA A 141 -27.85 -7.46 -8.47
N ASN A 142 -27.15 -8.28 -9.29
CA ASN A 142 -27.70 -8.81 -10.55
C ASN A 142 -28.74 -9.91 -10.36
N GLN A 143 -28.74 -10.61 -9.21
CA GLN A 143 -29.71 -11.67 -8.91
C GLN A 143 -30.92 -11.15 -8.13
N ALA A 144 -30.73 -10.11 -7.32
CA ALA A 144 -31.75 -9.55 -6.44
C ALA A 144 -31.98 -8.06 -6.73
N HIS A 145 -31.46 -7.17 -5.88
CA HIS A 145 -31.56 -5.73 -6.05
C HIS A 145 -30.23 -5.08 -5.65
N ALA A 146 -29.92 -3.95 -6.28
CA ALA A 146 -28.71 -3.20 -5.96
C ALA A 146 -28.81 -2.57 -4.55
N ARG A 147 -27.83 -2.88 -3.69
CA ARG A 147 -27.66 -2.26 -2.38
C ARG A 147 -26.18 -1.99 -2.15
N TRP A 148 -25.83 -0.72 -1.94
CA TRP A 148 -24.49 -0.33 -1.52
C TRP A 148 -24.35 -0.57 -0.01
N GLU A 149 -23.24 -1.17 0.39
CA GLU A 149 -22.97 -1.56 1.77
C GLU A 149 -21.61 -1.03 2.21
N LYS A 150 -21.46 -0.74 3.51
CA LYS A 150 -20.15 -0.41 4.07
C LYS A 150 -19.26 -1.63 3.91
N GLU A 151 -18.15 -1.46 3.21
CA GLU A 151 -17.12 -2.48 3.10
C GLU A 151 -16.25 -2.45 4.36
N TYR A 152 -15.57 -1.32 4.59
CA TYR A 152 -14.76 -1.12 5.77
C TYR A 152 -14.56 0.37 6.08
N ARG A 153 -14.19 0.64 7.32
CA ARG A 153 -13.65 1.93 7.78
C ARG A 153 -12.18 1.72 8.14
N LEU A 154 -11.30 2.59 7.67
CA LEU A 154 -9.84 2.43 7.78
C LEU A 154 -9.39 2.31 9.24
N THR A 155 -9.81 3.26 10.09
CA THR A 155 -9.39 3.30 11.50
C THR A 155 -9.89 2.09 12.30
N GLU A 156 -11.14 1.66 12.09
CA GLU A 156 -11.72 0.47 12.72
C GLU A 156 -10.97 -0.81 12.32
N THR A 157 -10.62 -0.92 11.04
CA THR A 157 -10.08 -2.14 10.44
C THR A 157 -8.63 -2.38 10.85
N PHE A 158 -7.80 -1.34 10.75
CA PHE A 158 -6.36 -1.40 11.01
C PHE A 158 -5.97 -0.87 12.40
N ARG A 159 -6.95 -0.44 13.20
CA ARG A 159 -6.78 0.02 14.59
C ARG A 159 -5.77 1.17 14.70
N VAL A 160 -5.89 2.12 13.78
CA VAL A 160 -5.09 3.36 13.74
C VAL A 160 -5.98 4.56 14.07
N PRO A 161 -5.45 5.63 14.67
CA PRO A 161 -6.26 6.76 15.12
C PRO A 161 -6.76 7.65 13.98
N ASP A 162 -6.06 7.67 12.84
CA ASP A 162 -6.36 8.49 11.68
C ASP A 162 -5.72 7.92 10.41
N ALA A 163 -5.78 8.66 9.30
CA ALA A 163 -5.11 8.29 8.04
C ALA A 163 -3.82 9.12 7.79
N SER A 164 -3.15 9.58 8.85
CA SER A 164 -1.87 10.29 8.75
C SER A 164 -0.75 9.40 8.18
N PRO A 165 0.36 9.96 7.65
CA PRO A 165 1.49 9.17 7.18
C PRO A 165 2.07 8.21 8.23
N VAL A 166 2.04 8.60 9.51
CA VAL A 166 2.51 7.74 10.61
C VAL A 166 1.57 6.55 10.81
N SER A 167 0.25 6.81 10.85
CA SER A 167 -0.76 5.76 10.93
C SER A 167 -0.68 4.80 9.74
N MET A 168 -0.55 5.34 8.52
CA MET A 168 -0.46 4.51 7.31
C MET A 168 0.83 3.72 7.21
N HIS A 169 1.95 4.23 7.75
CA HIS A 169 3.16 3.45 7.92
C HIS A 169 2.90 2.25 8.87
N HIS A 170 2.19 2.46 9.98
CA HIS A 170 1.81 1.36 10.87
C HIS A 170 0.93 0.32 10.16
N VAL A 171 -0.05 0.76 9.35
CA VAL A 171 -0.87 -0.14 8.53
C VAL A 171 -0.02 -0.96 7.55
N LEU A 172 0.93 -0.33 6.86
CA LEU A 172 1.87 -1.03 5.97
C LEU A 172 2.65 -2.11 6.73
N GLU A 173 3.19 -1.77 7.90
CA GLU A 173 4.00 -2.71 8.69
C GLU A 173 3.16 -3.86 9.26
N GLN A 174 1.89 -3.62 9.61
CA GLN A 174 0.94 -4.69 9.93
C GLN A 174 0.71 -5.61 8.73
N ILE A 175 0.39 -5.06 7.56
CA ILE A 175 0.18 -5.84 6.32
C ILE A 175 1.44 -6.64 5.94
N ALA A 176 2.63 -6.07 6.15
CA ALA A 176 3.88 -6.71 5.81
C ALA A 176 4.25 -7.88 6.74
N HIS A 177 3.79 -7.88 8.00
CA HIS A 177 4.27 -8.83 9.00
C HIS A 177 3.18 -9.72 9.63
N ASP A 178 1.91 -9.43 9.39
CA ASP A 178 0.77 -10.21 9.91
C ASP A 178 -0.13 -10.68 8.76
N ASN A 179 -0.18 -12.00 8.57
CA ASN A 179 -0.97 -12.63 7.52
C ASN A 179 -2.48 -12.33 7.63
N CYS A 180 -3.01 -12.07 8.83
CA CYS A 180 -4.41 -11.71 8.99
C CYS A 180 -4.68 -10.30 8.44
N TYR A 181 -3.79 -9.34 8.68
CA TYR A 181 -3.92 -7.99 8.10
C TYR A 181 -3.64 -7.99 6.59
N LEU A 182 -2.66 -8.77 6.14
CA LEU A 182 -2.43 -9.01 4.71
C LEU A 182 -3.69 -9.52 4.02
N GLN A 183 -4.31 -10.58 4.55
CA GLN A 183 -5.47 -11.18 3.92
C GLN A 183 -6.69 -10.25 3.93
N LYS A 184 -6.90 -9.47 5.01
CA LYS A 184 -7.93 -8.43 5.05
C LYS A 184 -7.72 -7.39 3.95
N TYR A 185 -6.52 -6.82 3.88
CA TYR A 185 -6.16 -5.85 2.85
C TYR A 185 -6.32 -6.45 1.44
N TYR A 186 -5.91 -7.70 1.20
CA TYR A 186 -6.05 -8.35 -0.10
C TYR A 186 -7.51 -8.51 -0.53
N GLY A 187 -8.39 -8.88 0.41
CA GLY A 187 -9.84 -8.89 0.17
C GLY A 187 -10.36 -7.52 -0.23
N PHE A 188 -9.99 -6.46 0.49
CA PHE A 188 -10.40 -5.08 0.15
C PHE A 188 -9.78 -4.58 -1.15
N ASN A 189 -8.58 -5.02 -1.53
CA ASN A 189 -7.91 -4.58 -2.74
C ASN A 189 -8.75 -4.83 -4.00
N SER A 190 -9.42 -5.99 -4.07
CA SER A 190 -10.37 -6.32 -5.15
C SER A 190 -11.83 -5.93 -4.83
N VAL A 191 -12.04 -5.20 -3.73
CA VAL A 191 -13.37 -4.83 -3.23
C VAL A 191 -14.22 -6.06 -2.91
N ASN A 192 -13.68 -7.01 -2.13
CA ASN A 192 -14.29 -8.29 -1.80
C ASN A 192 -14.74 -9.13 -3.03
N TYR A 193 -14.03 -9.02 -4.15
CA TYR A 193 -14.25 -9.85 -5.32
C TYR A 193 -13.40 -11.14 -5.26
N ASP A 194 -12.08 -10.97 -5.15
CA ASP A 194 -11.12 -12.06 -5.01
C ASP A 194 -10.82 -12.28 -3.53
N LEU A 195 -11.24 -13.43 -3.03
CA LEU A 195 -11.06 -13.88 -1.65
C LEU A 195 -10.04 -15.02 -1.54
N SER A 196 -9.27 -15.27 -2.59
CA SER A 196 -8.18 -16.25 -2.56
C SER A 196 -7.08 -15.84 -1.56
N VAL A 197 -6.26 -16.80 -1.15
CA VAL A 197 -5.18 -16.55 -0.19
C VAL A 197 -4.03 -15.80 -0.88
N CYS A 198 -3.65 -14.65 -0.33
CA CYS A 198 -2.46 -13.93 -0.78
C CYS A 198 -1.20 -14.64 -0.26
N ASN A 199 -0.53 -15.36 -1.15
CA ASN A 199 0.69 -16.11 -0.85
C ASN A 199 1.93 -15.19 -0.73
N ALA A 200 3.11 -15.78 -0.56
CA ALA A 200 4.37 -15.02 -0.41
C ALA A 200 4.66 -14.10 -1.61
N ASP A 201 4.43 -14.56 -2.84
CA ASP A 201 4.67 -13.75 -4.04
C ASP A 201 3.70 -12.57 -4.13
N CYS A 202 2.42 -12.82 -3.86
CA CYS A 202 1.40 -11.78 -3.74
C CYS A 202 1.78 -10.76 -2.65
N ARG A 203 2.21 -11.21 -1.48
CA ARG A 203 2.66 -10.33 -0.40
C ARG A 203 3.79 -9.41 -0.87
N ILE A 204 4.81 -9.94 -1.55
CA ILE A 204 5.94 -9.15 -2.08
C ILE A 204 5.43 -8.05 -3.02
N ASP A 205 4.57 -8.41 -3.98
CA ASP A 205 4.05 -7.47 -4.98
C ASP A 205 3.30 -6.31 -4.32
N HIS A 206 2.42 -6.64 -3.38
CA HIS A 206 1.62 -5.65 -2.67
C HIS A 206 2.45 -4.79 -1.70
N VAL A 207 3.27 -5.40 -0.84
CA VAL A 207 4.09 -4.69 0.16
C VAL A 207 5.07 -3.76 -0.53
N CYS A 208 5.77 -4.23 -1.57
CA CYS A 208 6.77 -3.39 -2.25
C CYS A 208 6.12 -2.26 -3.04
N ALA A 209 4.97 -2.49 -3.68
CA ALA A 209 4.24 -1.40 -4.34
C ALA A 209 3.76 -0.34 -3.34
N MET A 210 3.25 -0.73 -2.15
CA MET A 210 2.84 0.21 -1.10
C MET A 210 4.04 0.97 -0.50
N ARG A 211 5.16 0.28 -0.28
CA ARG A 211 6.34 0.82 0.43
C ARG A 211 7.22 1.71 -0.45
N ALA A 212 7.38 1.38 -1.73
CA ALA A 212 8.39 2.00 -2.59
C ALA A 212 7.77 2.49 -3.91
N VAL A 213 7.62 3.81 -4.00
CA VAL A 213 7.20 4.50 -5.24
C VAL A 213 8.39 4.76 -6.16
N ASP A 214 9.59 4.93 -5.59
CA ASP A 214 10.84 5.03 -6.36
C ASP A 214 11.19 3.68 -7.00
N PHE A 215 11.75 3.73 -8.22
CA PHE A 215 12.01 2.54 -9.03
C PHE A 215 13.13 1.68 -8.44
N GLU A 216 14.25 2.30 -8.04
CA GLU A 216 15.39 1.58 -7.46
C GLU A 216 15.02 1.02 -6.08
N ALA A 217 14.32 1.80 -5.27
CA ALA A 217 13.84 1.33 -3.97
C ALA A 217 12.83 0.17 -4.10
N TYR A 218 11.99 0.18 -5.13
CA TYR A 218 11.03 -0.90 -5.40
C TYR A 218 11.76 -2.19 -5.78
N GLU A 219 12.72 -2.11 -6.71
CA GLU A 219 13.54 -3.27 -7.11
C GLU A 219 14.26 -3.87 -5.90
N HIS A 220 14.90 -3.02 -5.08
CA HIS A 220 15.57 -3.46 -3.86
C HIS A 220 14.59 -4.12 -2.85
N CYS A 221 13.37 -3.61 -2.74
CA CYS A 221 12.34 -4.22 -1.90
C CYS A 221 11.99 -5.63 -2.39
N VAL A 222 11.75 -5.79 -3.69
CA VAL A 222 11.38 -7.07 -4.30
C VAL A 222 12.50 -8.10 -4.10
N GLU A 223 13.76 -7.70 -4.29
CA GLU A 223 14.92 -8.56 -4.05
C GLU A 223 15.03 -8.98 -2.58
N LYS A 224 14.91 -8.03 -1.64
CA LYS A 224 15.05 -8.29 -0.20
C LYS A 224 13.93 -9.19 0.33
N GLU A 225 12.68 -8.90 -0.03
CA GLU A 225 11.53 -9.69 0.42
C GLU A 225 11.50 -11.07 -0.26
N GLY A 226 11.98 -11.19 -1.51
CA GLY A 226 12.12 -12.46 -2.22
C GLY A 226 13.29 -13.32 -1.74
N ALA A 227 14.35 -12.72 -1.22
CA ALA A 227 15.52 -13.42 -0.67
C ALA A 227 15.35 -13.90 0.77
N SER A 228 14.32 -13.43 1.50
CA SER A 228 14.08 -13.86 2.89
C SER A 228 13.61 -15.31 2.91
N PRO A 229 14.43 -16.27 3.37
CA PRO A 229 14.00 -17.66 3.45
C PRO A 229 12.92 -17.76 4.53
N THR A 230 11.79 -18.39 4.21
CA THR A 230 10.92 -18.98 5.23
C THR A 230 11.78 -19.95 6.03
N ILE A 231 12.31 -19.53 7.19
CA ILE A 231 13.02 -20.45 8.09
C ILE A 231 11.98 -21.49 8.52
N PRO A 232 12.12 -22.77 8.14
CA PRO A 232 11.28 -23.80 8.71
C PRO A 232 11.67 -23.89 10.17
N ALA A 233 10.71 -23.68 11.07
CA ALA A 233 10.87 -23.95 12.49
C ALA A 233 10.98 -25.47 12.71
N LEU A 234 12.11 -26.07 12.34
CA LEU A 234 12.46 -27.46 12.60
C LEU A 234 13.96 -27.60 12.41
N LEU A 235 14.69 -27.59 13.53
CA LEU A 235 15.86 -28.43 13.85
C LEU A 235 16.53 -27.92 15.12
N THR A 236 15.87 -28.10 16.26
CA THR A 236 16.55 -28.22 17.57
C THR A 236 16.36 -29.64 18.08
N VAL A 237 16.99 -30.62 17.43
CA VAL A 237 17.20 -31.94 18.02
C VAL A 237 18.59 -32.44 17.66
N GLY A 238 19.40 -32.64 18.70
CA GLY A 238 20.46 -33.64 18.70
C GLY A 238 21.88 -33.12 18.52
N PHE A 239 22.48 -32.59 19.59
CA PHE A 239 23.91 -32.80 19.86
C PHE A 239 24.20 -32.61 21.36
N ALA A 240 24.08 -33.69 22.13
CA ALA A 240 24.79 -33.87 23.40
C ALA A 240 24.75 -35.36 23.79
N LEU A 241 25.48 -36.19 23.04
CA LEU A 241 25.97 -37.47 23.54
C LEU A 241 27.49 -37.44 23.43
N VAL A 242 28.14 -38.07 24.40
CA VAL A 242 29.57 -38.26 24.61
C VAL A 242 30.28 -37.20 25.47
N ILE A 243 30.20 -37.39 26.79
CA ILE A 243 31.41 -37.40 27.65
C ILE A 243 31.35 -38.64 28.54
N SER A 244 32.10 -39.64 28.09
CA SER A 244 32.87 -40.65 28.83
C SER A 244 32.58 -40.90 30.32
N LEU A 245 32.11 -42.13 30.58
CA LEU A 245 32.77 -43.15 31.42
C LEU A 245 33.95 -42.63 32.25
N TRP A 246 33.85 -42.76 33.58
CA TRP A 246 34.85 -43.36 34.47
C TRP A 246 34.29 -43.46 35.90
N GLY A 247 34.47 -44.63 36.52
CA GLY A 247 34.52 -44.73 37.99
C GLY A 247 33.42 -45.52 38.70
N SER A 248 33.15 -46.77 38.30
CA SER A 248 32.51 -47.74 39.20
C SER A 248 33.60 -48.58 39.87
N TYR A 249 33.89 -48.36 41.15
CA TYR A 249 34.52 -49.36 42.01
C TYR A 249 34.13 -49.12 43.47
N GLN A 250 33.19 -49.91 43.98
CA GLN A 250 33.21 -50.35 45.37
C GLN A 250 32.30 -51.58 45.60
N ILE A 251 32.84 -52.53 46.38
CA ILE A 251 32.19 -53.64 47.15
C ILE A 251 31.74 -54.87 46.29
N PHE A 252 32.13 -56.13 46.50
CA PHE A 252 32.78 -56.93 47.55
C PHE A 252 33.91 -57.79 46.96
#